data_AF-A0A5B0GYB9-F1
#
_entry.id   AF-A0A5B0GYB9-F1
#
_cell.length_a   1.000
_cell.length_b   1.000
_cell.length_c   1.000
_cell.angle_alpha   90.00
_cell.angle_beta   90.00
_cell.angle_gamma   90.00
#
_symmetry.space_group_name_H-M   'P 1'
#
loop_
_entity.id
_entity.type
_entity.pdbx_description
1 polymer ?
#
loop_
_entity_poly.entity_id
_entity_poly.type
_entity_poly.pdbx_seq_one_letter_code
_entity_poly.pdbx_strand_id
1 'polypeptide(L)'
;MSLTALADANAGCATLVGAPSGSNSPQGFQMRDGEPVDLVSGAKVVHGRLLVFSDDAVFRAYWQPDNSPEKYVLANAGVNTVRLVSTPPQGTPARNGEPGTAVAPQLVLSCPAL
;
A
#
# COMPACT_ATOMS: atom_id res chain seq x y z
N MET A 1 10.96 23.39 -27.77
CA MET A 1 12.06 22.56 -27.23
C MET A 1 11.58 22.03 -25.89
N SER A 2 11.14 20.76 -25.88
CA SER A 2 10.64 20.10 -24.67
C SER A 2 11.81 19.69 -23.78
N LEU A 3 11.83 20.17 -22.54
CA LEU A 3 12.69 19.66 -21.49
C LEU A 3 11.95 18.51 -20.81
N THR A 4 12.44 17.31 -21.10
CA THR A 4 12.14 16.07 -20.39
C THR A 4 12.50 16.27 -18.92
N ALA A 5 11.49 16.38 -18.05
CA ALA A 5 11.72 16.28 -16.61
C ALA A 5 11.87 14.79 -16.28
N LEU A 6 13.11 14.36 -16.08
CA LEU A 6 13.42 13.13 -15.35
C LEU A 6 12.84 13.34 -13.95
N ALA A 7 11.69 12.73 -13.68
CA ALA A 7 11.12 12.67 -12.34
C ALA A 7 12.19 12.06 -11.42
N ASP A 8 12.48 12.79 -10.35
CA ASP A 8 13.37 12.46 -9.26
C ASP A 8 13.44 10.96 -9.00
N ALA A 9 14.61 10.34 -9.19
CA ALA A 9 14.83 8.92 -8.87
C ALA A 9 14.73 8.62 -7.36
N ASN A 10 14.50 9.66 -6.54
CA ASN A 10 14.24 9.62 -5.11
C ASN A 10 12.82 10.08 -4.70
N ALA A 11 11.95 10.45 -5.63
CA ALA A 11 10.54 10.73 -5.34
C ALA A 11 9.74 9.45 -5.58
N GLY A 12 9.17 8.86 -4.53
CA GLY A 12 8.30 7.69 -4.69
C GLY A 12 7.17 7.95 -5.70
N CYS A 13 6.74 6.89 -6.36
CA CYS A 13 5.78 6.95 -7.47
C CYS A 13 4.36 7.29 -7.02
N ALA A 14 4.02 6.94 -5.79
CA ALA A 14 2.69 7.08 -5.21
C ALA A 14 2.78 6.99 -3.67
N THR A 15 1.67 7.27 -2.98
CA THR A 15 1.54 7.09 -1.54
C THR A 15 0.34 6.20 -1.23
N LEU A 16 0.53 5.19 -0.38
CA LEU A 16 -0.57 4.46 0.24
C LEU A 16 -1.10 5.28 1.42
N VAL A 17 -2.40 5.57 1.39
CA VAL A 17 -3.10 6.32 2.42
C VAL A 17 -4.36 5.56 2.84
N GLY A 18 -4.78 5.70 4.09
CA GLY A 18 -6.10 5.22 4.51
C GLY A 18 -7.18 5.91 3.68
N ALA A 19 -8.14 5.14 3.17
CA ALA A 19 -9.20 5.71 2.35
C ALA A 19 -10.02 6.75 3.17
N PRO A 20 -10.36 7.90 2.59
CA PRO A 20 -10.95 9.00 3.34
C PRO A 20 -12.32 8.63 3.91
N SER A 21 -12.43 8.63 5.24
CA SER A 21 -13.72 8.51 5.95
C SER A 21 -14.41 9.88 6.14
N GLY A 22 -14.19 10.83 5.22
CA GLY A 22 -14.74 12.19 5.29
C GLY A 22 -13.75 13.32 5.65
N SER A 23 -12.44 13.10 5.53
CA SER A 23 -11.41 14.15 5.72
C SER A 23 -10.48 14.25 4.50
N ASN A 24 -10.04 15.47 4.16
CA ASN A 24 -9.27 15.77 2.94
C ASN A 24 -7.74 15.70 3.13
N SER A 25 -7.24 15.15 4.25
CA SER A 25 -5.81 14.99 4.51
C SER A 25 -5.38 13.52 4.39
N PRO A 26 -4.18 13.22 3.86
CA PRO A 26 -3.63 11.86 3.82
C PRO A 26 -3.64 11.25 5.21
N GLN A 27 -4.47 10.22 5.41
CA GLN A 27 -4.57 9.52 6.69
C GLN A 27 -3.63 8.32 6.69
N GLY A 28 -3.07 8.03 7.87
CA GLY A 28 -2.53 6.69 8.13
C GLY A 28 -3.62 5.62 8.05
N PHE A 29 -3.23 4.36 8.21
CA PHE A 29 -4.15 3.23 8.14
C PHE A 29 -3.76 2.14 9.14
N GLN A 30 -4.67 1.21 9.40
CA GLN A 30 -4.42 0.06 10.27
C GLN A 30 -3.87 -1.11 9.46
N MET A 31 -2.78 -1.72 9.91
CA MET A 31 -2.29 -2.99 9.36
C MET A 31 -3.21 -4.13 9.77
N ARG A 32 -4.32 -4.32 9.06
CA ARG A 32 -5.30 -5.39 9.28
C ARG A 32 -5.97 -5.81 7.98
N ASP A 33 -6.46 -7.04 7.95
CA ASP A 33 -7.22 -7.54 6.80
C ASP A 33 -8.49 -6.70 6.57
N GLY A 34 -8.74 -6.35 5.31
CA GLY A 34 -9.90 -5.56 4.89
C GLY A 34 -9.78 -4.05 5.07
N GLU A 35 -8.66 -3.53 5.61
CA GLU A 35 -8.48 -2.08 5.76
C GLU A 35 -8.52 -1.37 4.39
N PRO A 36 -9.41 -0.39 4.18
CA PRO A 36 -9.44 0.41 2.97
C PRO A 36 -8.17 1.28 2.84
N VAL A 37 -7.41 1.09 1.76
CA VAL A 37 -6.16 1.80 1.52
C VAL A 37 -6.09 2.17 0.04
N ASP A 38 -5.99 3.47 -0.22
CA ASP A 38 -5.88 4.01 -1.57
C ASP A 38 -4.41 4.23 -1.94
N LEU A 39 -4.08 3.99 -3.20
CA LEU A 39 -2.80 4.37 -3.79
C LEU A 39 -2.98 5.69 -4.56
N VAL A 40 -2.34 6.76 -4.09
CA VAL A 40 -2.50 8.12 -4.63
C VAL A 40 -1.22 8.56 -5.35
N SER A 41 -1.35 8.99 -6.60
CA SER A 41 -0.27 9.55 -7.41
C SER A 41 -0.76 10.79 -8.16
N GLY A 42 -0.36 11.98 -7.70
CA GLY A 42 -0.88 13.24 -8.21
C GLY A 42 -2.41 13.31 -8.10
N ALA A 43 -3.10 13.42 -9.23
CA ALA A 43 -4.56 13.42 -9.30
C ALA A 43 -5.18 12.02 -9.45
N LYS A 44 -4.36 10.97 -9.62
CA LYS A 44 -4.82 9.59 -9.77
C LYS A 44 -4.98 8.96 -8.39
N VAL A 45 -6.13 8.31 -8.19
CA VAL A 45 -6.42 7.48 -7.01
C VAL A 45 -6.77 6.08 -7.52
N VAL A 46 -6.09 5.07 -6.97
CA VAL A 46 -6.47 3.67 -7.17
C VAL A 46 -6.98 3.15 -5.83
N HIS A 47 -8.26 2.83 -5.79
CA HIS A 47 -8.88 2.26 -4.61
C HIS A 47 -8.43 0.82 -4.39
N GLY A 48 -8.29 0.43 -3.14
CA GLY A 48 -7.91 -0.91 -2.78
C GLY A 48 -8.06 -1.17 -1.29
N ARG A 49 -7.56 -2.33 -0.89
CA ARG A 49 -7.61 -2.78 0.50
C ARG A 49 -6.39 -3.59 0.88
N LEU A 50 -6.10 -3.61 2.18
CA LEU A 50 -5.13 -4.54 2.73
C LEU A 50 -5.71 -5.93 2.86
N LEU A 51 -4.87 -6.89 2.54
CA LEU A 51 -5.00 -8.27 2.94
C LEU A 51 -3.84 -8.57 3.87
N VAL A 52 -4.10 -9.20 5.01
CA VAL A 52 -3.03 -9.54 5.95
C VAL A 52 -3.02 -11.04 6.14
N PHE A 53 -1.84 -11.62 5.98
CA PHE A 53 -1.60 -13.04 6.18
C PHE A 53 -0.61 -13.23 7.32
N SER A 54 -0.83 -14.26 8.14
CA SER A 54 0.05 -14.69 9.20
C SER A 54 0.70 -16.01 8.87
N ASP A 55 1.96 -16.11 9.22
CA ASP A 55 2.81 -17.29 9.17
C ASP A 55 3.54 -17.34 10.52
N ASP A 56 2.98 -18.12 11.44
CA ASP A 56 3.29 -18.06 12.87
C ASP A 56 3.24 -16.63 13.43
N ALA A 57 4.38 -16.09 13.88
CA ALA A 57 4.49 -14.75 14.46
C ALA A 57 4.72 -13.63 13.41
N VAL A 58 4.83 -13.98 12.13
CA VAL A 58 5.14 -13.02 11.06
C VAL A 58 3.87 -12.65 10.31
N PHE A 59 3.52 -11.36 10.36
CA PHE A 59 2.44 -10.81 9.55
C PHE A 59 2.99 -10.23 8.24
N ARG A 60 2.32 -10.54 7.13
CA ARG A 60 2.62 -10.04 5.79
C ARG A 60 1.40 -9.31 5.26
N ALA A 61 1.57 -8.01 5.00
CA ALA A 61 0.54 -7.19 4.40
C ALA A 61 0.69 -7.18 2.87
N TYR A 62 -0.44 -7.32 2.19
CA TYR A 62 -0.58 -7.19 0.76
C TYR A 62 -1.60 -6.10 0.49
N TRP A 63 -1.34 -5.25 -0.50
CA TRP A 63 -2.35 -4.36 -1.04
C TRP A 63 -2.92 -4.95 -2.32
N GLN A 64 -4.25 -4.92 -2.43
CA GLN A 64 -4.99 -5.38 -3.60
C GLN A 64 -5.83 -4.22 -4.13
N PRO A 65 -5.62 -3.79 -5.39
CA PRO A 65 -6.54 -2.86 -6.04
C PRO A 65 -7.94 -3.44 -6.13
N ASP A 66 -8.95 -2.59 -5.98
CA ASP A 66 -10.33 -2.99 -6.21
C ASP A 66 -10.53 -3.47 -7.65
N ASN A 67 -11.34 -4.52 -7.81
CA ASN A 67 -11.59 -5.18 -9.09
C ASN A 67 -10.35 -5.82 -9.75
N SER A 68 -9.22 -5.95 -9.06
CA SER A 68 -8.04 -6.67 -9.54
C SER A 68 -7.80 -7.96 -8.75
N PRO A 69 -7.47 -9.10 -9.41
CA PRO A 69 -7.04 -10.30 -8.69
C PRO A 69 -5.61 -10.20 -8.14
N GLU A 70 -4.83 -9.22 -8.63
CA GLU A 70 -3.43 -9.04 -8.32
C GLU A 70 -3.22 -8.52 -6.90
N LYS A 71 -2.17 -9.00 -6.25
CA LYS A 71 -1.84 -8.68 -4.86
C LYS A 71 -0.38 -8.29 -4.79
N TYR A 72 -0.12 -7.17 -4.15
CA TYR A 72 1.20 -6.60 -4.02
C TYR A 72 1.63 -6.65 -2.57
N VAL A 73 2.67 -7.42 -2.24
CA VAL A 73 3.22 -7.38 -0.88
C VAL A 73 3.81 -5.99 -0.59
N LEU A 74 3.58 -5.48 0.62
CA LEU A 74 4.23 -4.27 1.11
C LEU A 74 5.62 -4.64 1.61
N ALA A 75 6.61 -4.62 0.71
CA ALA A 75 7.99 -4.87 1.08
C ALA A 75 8.59 -3.61 1.71
N ASN A 76 8.92 -3.65 3.01
CA ASN A 76 9.53 -2.53 3.73
C ASN A 76 10.81 -2.06 3.01
N ALA A 77 10.89 -0.77 2.72
CA ALA A 77 12.01 -0.13 2.04
C ALA A 77 12.64 1.01 2.85
N GLY A 78 12.30 1.12 4.14
CA GLY A 78 12.71 2.21 5.03
C GLY A 78 11.54 2.75 5.86
N VAL A 79 11.78 3.87 6.54
CA VAL A 79 10.76 4.52 7.39
C VAL A 79 9.63 5.06 6.51
N ASN A 80 8.41 4.57 6.76
CA ASN A 80 7.21 4.96 6.01
C ASN A 80 7.34 4.80 4.50
N THR A 81 8.11 3.81 4.06
CA THR A 81 8.40 3.57 2.65
C THR A 81 8.28 2.09 2.34
N VAL A 82 7.63 1.75 1.24
CA VAL A 82 7.45 0.37 0.79
C VAL A 82 7.73 0.23 -0.70
N ARG A 83 7.97 -1.00 -1.14
CA ARG A 83 7.86 -1.41 -2.53
C ARG A 83 6.65 -2.34 -2.65
N LEU A 84 5.78 -2.04 -3.60
CA LEU A 84 4.73 -2.96 -4.02
C LEU A 84 5.35 -3.98 -4.98
N VAL A 85 5.27 -5.26 -4.61
CA VAL A 85 5.81 -6.38 -5.39
C VAL A 85 4.69 -7.40 -5.63
N SER A 86 4.38 -7.66 -6.89
CA SER A 86 3.35 -8.65 -7.27
C SER A 86 3.84 -10.06 -6.94
N THR A 87 3.13 -10.75 -6.05
CA THR A 87 3.47 -12.11 -5.63
C THR A 87 2.25 -12.83 -5.05
N PRO A 88 2.14 -14.16 -5.18
CA PRO A 88 1.15 -14.93 -4.44
C PRO A 88 1.25 -14.66 -2.91
N PRO A 89 0.11 -14.61 -2.20
CA PRO A 89 0.11 -14.54 -0.74
C PRO A 89 0.84 -15.71 -0.10
N GLN A 90 1.50 -15.44 1.02
CA GLN A 90 2.20 -16.43 1.83
C GLN A 90 1.58 -16.47 3.22
N GLY A 91 1.37 -17.67 3.74
CA GLY A 91 0.72 -17.90 5.02
C GLY A 91 -0.80 -18.05 4.91
N THR A 92 -1.48 -17.86 6.05
CA THR A 92 -2.94 -17.97 6.17
C THR A 92 -3.56 -16.61 6.49
N PRO A 93 -4.81 -16.33 6.13
CA PRO A 93 -5.44 -15.05 6.46
C PRO A 93 -5.38 -14.77 7.96
N ALA A 94 -4.88 -13.59 8.33
CA ALA A 94 -4.86 -13.11 9.70
C ALA A 94 -6.30 -12.95 10.21
N ARG A 95 -6.50 -13.17 11.51
CA ARG A 95 -7.83 -13.17 12.12
C ARG A 95 -7.96 -12.02 13.10
N ASN A 96 -9.20 -11.70 13.48
CA ASN A 96 -9.51 -10.76 14.57
C ASN A 96 -8.90 -9.36 14.41
N GLY A 97 -8.61 -8.94 13.17
CA GLY A 97 -8.02 -7.62 12.89
C GLY A 97 -6.54 -7.51 13.22
N GLU A 98 -5.83 -8.63 13.42
CA GLU A 98 -4.39 -8.64 13.68
C GLU A 98 -3.56 -8.29 12.42
N PRO A 99 -2.39 -7.64 12.58
CA PRO A 99 -1.83 -7.12 13.83
C PRO A 99 -2.49 -5.81 14.31
N GLY A 100 -3.31 -5.16 13.50
CA GLY A 100 -4.11 -4.00 13.88
C GLY A 100 -3.29 -2.76 14.25
N THR A 101 -2.02 -2.71 13.85
CA THR A 101 -1.10 -1.62 14.21
C THR A 101 -1.33 -0.42 13.29
N ALA A 102 -1.48 0.77 13.86
CA ALA A 102 -1.58 2.00 13.10
C ALA A 102 -0.24 2.34 12.45
N VAL A 103 -0.26 2.67 11.16
CA VAL A 103 0.92 3.13 10.41
C VAL A 103 0.63 4.47 9.76
N ALA A 104 1.68 5.29 9.62
CA ALA A 104 1.61 6.51 8.82
C ALA A 104 1.42 6.17 7.33
N PRO A 105 1.03 7.15 6.49
CA PRO A 105 1.06 6.98 5.04
C PRO A 105 2.39 6.40 4.55
N GLN A 106 2.35 5.48 3.58
CA GLN A 106 3.54 4.80 3.09
C GLN A 106 3.88 5.28 1.68
N LEU A 107 5.07 5.87 1.50
CA LEU A 107 5.59 6.23 0.20
C LEU A 107 5.98 4.97 -0.58
N VAL A 108 5.44 4.82 -1.79
CA VAL A 108 5.70 3.66 -2.64
C VAL A 108 6.84 3.96 -3.60
N LEU A 109 7.93 3.19 -3.51
CA LEU A 109 9.13 3.38 -4.32
C LEU A 109 9.15 2.55 -5.62
N SER A 110 8.19 1.63 -5.80
CA SER A 110 7.96 0.97 -7.08
C SER A 110 6.82 1.66 -7.84
N CYS A 111 6.93 1.72 -9.17
CA CYS A 111 5.88 2.27 -10.04
C CYS A 111 5.16 1.09 -10.75
N PRO A 112 4.29 0.33 -10.08
CA PRO A 112 3.51 -0.70 -10.77
C PRO A 112 2.57 -0.04 -11.81
N ALA A 113 2.43 -0.68 -12.97
CA ALA A 113 1.52 -0.23 -14.01
C ALA A 113 0.08 -0.64 -13.64
N LEU A 114 -0.54 0.19 -12.81
CA LEU A 114 -1.91 0.05 -12.29
C LEU A 114 -2.91 0.91 -13.06
#